data_AF-A0A1E5H359-F1
#
_entry.id   AF-A0A1E5H359-F1
#
_cell.length_a   1.000
_cell.length_b   1.000
_cell.length_c   1.000
_cell.angle_alpha   90.00
_cell.angle_beta   90.00
_cell.angle_gamma   90.00
#
_symmetry.space_group_name_H-M   'P 1'
#
loop_
_entity.id
_entity.type
_entity.pdbx_description
1 polymer ?
#
loop_
_entity_poly.entity_id
_entity_poly.type
_entity_poly.pdbx_seq_one_letter_code
_entity_poly.pdbx_strand_id
1 'polypeptide(L)' 'MSTGLVVLIAIIALLVGAAGGFFLARKYMQDYFKKNPPVNEDMLRMMMMSMGQKPSEKKIRQMMQQMKNQGDK' A
#
# COMPACT_ATOMS: atom_id res chain seq x y z
N MET A 1 -29.90 -30.36 15.10
CA MET A 1 -28.93 -29.59 14.30
C MET A 1 -27.87 -30.55 13.77
N SER A 2 -27.75 -30.74 12.45
CA SER A 2 -26.70 -31.61 11.90
C SER A 2 -25.36 -30.89 12.04
N THR A 3 -24.44 -31.47 12.82
CA THR A 3 -23.09 -30.93 13.09
C THR A 3 -22.31 -30.67 11.80
N GLY A 4 -22.51 -31.48 10.76
CA GLY A 4 -21.85 -31.28 9.45
C GLY A 4 -22.30 -30.01 8.73
N LEU A 5 -23.57 -29.61 8.87
CA LEU A 5 -24.10 -28.39 8.27
C LEU A 5 -23.52 -27.14 8.94
N VAL A 6 -23.34 -27.18 10.26
CA VAL A 6 -22.73 -26.09 11.04
C VAL A 6 -21.26 -25.89 10.64
N VAL A 7 -20.51 -26.98 10.47
CA VAL A 7 -19.10 -26.92 10.06
C VAL A 7 -18.96 -26.34 8.65
N LEU A 8 -19.83 -26.73 7.70
CA LEU A 8 -19.80 -26.19 6.34
C LEU A 8 -20.07 -24.67 6.33
N ILE A 9 -21.08 -24.21 7.06
CA ILE A 9 -21.41 -22.79 7.17
C ILE A 9 -20.26 -22.01 7.83
N ALA A 10 -19.63 -22.58 8.87
CA ALA A 10 -18.50 -21.95 9.54
C ALA A 10 -17.29 -21.75 8.61
N ILE A 11 -16.99 -22.72 7.75
CA ILE A 11 -15.89 -22.63 6.77
C ILE A 11 -16.20 -21.55 5.72
N ILE A 12 -17.43 -21.53 5.18
CA ILE A 12 -17.83 -20.51 4.20
C ILE A 12 -17.79 -19.12 4.83
N ALA A 13 -18.27 -18.96 6.05
CA ALA A 13 -18.23 -17.69 6.77
C ALA A 13 -16.79 -17.21 7.01
N LEU A 14 -15.86 -18.13 7.33
CA LEU A 14 -14.43 -17.79 7.45
C LEU A 14 -13.82 -17.35 6.12
N LEU A 15 -14.12 -18.04 5.02
CA LEU A 15 -13.61 -17.68 3.70
C LEU A 15 -14.14 -16.31 3.25
N VAL A 16 -15.43 -16.07 3.43
CA VAL A 16 -16.07 -14.79 3.09
C VAL A 16 -15.55 -13.66 3.99
N GLY A 17 -15.39 -13.92 5.30
CA GLY A 17 -14.82 -12.96 6.25
C GLY A 17 -13.36 -12.61 5.93
N ALA A 18 -12.54 -13.60 5.61
CA ALA A 18 -11.15 -13.40 5.25
C ALA A 18 -11.01 -12.65 3.91
N ALA A 19 -11.76 -13.05 2.88
CA ALA A 19 -11.76 -12.36 1.59
C ALA A 19 -12.29 -10.92 1.73
N GLY A 20 -13.45 -10.74 2.37
CA GLY A 20 -14.05 -9.43 2.59
C GLY A 20 -13.15 -8.51 3.41
N GLY A 21 -12.58 -9.01 4.50
CA GLY A 21 -11.63 -8.27 5.35
C GLY A 21 -10.35 -7.87 4.60
N PHE A 22 -9.78 -8.77 3.80
CA PHE A 22 -8.58 -8.48 3.00
C PHE A 22 -8.83 -7.41 1.95
N PHE A 23 -9.94 -7.48 1.22
CA PHE A 23 -10.29 -6.48 0.21
C PHE A 23 -10.59 -5.11 0.82
N LEU A 24 -11.32 -5.07 1.95
CA LEU A 24 -11.57 -3.80 2.66
C LEU A 24 -10.27 -3.19 3.18
N ALA A 25 -9.42 -3.98 3.84
CA ALA A 25 -8.15 -3.51 4.37
C ALA A 25 -7.24 -3.00 3.25
N ARG A 26 -7.19 -3.71 2.12
CA ARG A 26 -6.43 -3.28 0.93
C ARG A 26 -6.92 -1.94 0.39
N LYS A 27 -8.24 -1.78 0.24
CA LYS A 27 -8.83 -0.51 -0.22
C LYS A 27 -8.54 0.63 0.75
N TYR A 28 -8.71 0.39 2.05
CA TYR A 28 -8.42 1.37 3.09
C TYR A 28 -6.96 1.82 3.07
N MET A 29 -6.02 0.88 2.94
CA MET A 29 -4.59 1.18 2.86
C MET A 29 -4.25 2.01 1.61
N GLN A 30 -4.84 1.69 0.46
CA GLN A 30 -4.66 2.49 -0.76
C GLN A 30 -5.18 3.92 -0.58
N ASP A 31 -6.37 4.08 0.01
CA ASP A 31 -6.95 5.40 0.26
C ASP A 31 -6.13 6.19 1.31
N TYR A 32 -5.55 5.50 2.30
CA TYR A 32 -4.64 6.10 3.28
C TYR A 32 -3.37 6.65 2.63
N PHE A 33 -2.69 5.85 1.80
CA PHE A 33 -1.46 6.27 1.10
C PHE A 33 -1.72 7.36 0.05
N LYS A 34 -2.92 7.43 -0.53
CA LYS A 34 -3.31 8.53 -1.42
C LYS A 34 -3.48 9.85 -0.67
N LYS A 35 -4.02 9.80 0.56
CA LYS A 35 -4.22 10.99 1.40
C LYS A 35 -2.91 11.48 2.03
N ASN A 36 -2.00 10.56 2.37
CA ASN A 36 -0.65 10.86 2.86
C ASN A 36 0.38 10.21 1.92
N PRO A 37 0.82 10.91 0.86
CA PRO A 37 1.72 10.34 -0.13
C PRO A 37 2.98 9.79 0.56
N PRO A 38 3.36 8.53 0.30
CA PRO A 38 4.42 7.84 1.03
C PRO A 38 5.82 8.45 0.80
N VAL A 39 5.97 9.37 -0.16
CA VAL A 39 7.25 9.95 -0.55
C VAL A 39 7.09 11.44 -0.78
N ASN A 40 7.89 12.24 -0.06
CA ASN A 40 8.06 13.67 -0.27
C ASN A 40 9.51 13.97 -0.71
N GLU A 41 9.77 15.20 -1.17
CA GLU A 41 11.09 15.62 -1.67
C GLU A 41 12.19 15.47 -0.63
N ASP A 42 11.87 15.73 0.65
CA ASP A 42 12.80 15.60 1.77
C ASP A 42 13.19 14.15 2.05
N MET A 43 12.25 13.20 1.96
CA MET A 43 12.55 11.77 2.08
C MET A 43 13.43 11.29 0.94
N LEU A 44 13.21 11.76 -0.29
CA LEU A 44 14.11 11.45 -1.42
C LEU A 44 15.50 12.06 -1.25
N ARG A 45 15.57 13.28 -0.70
CA ARG A 45 16.83 13.93 -0.38
C ARG A 45 17.59 13.14 0.67
N MET A 46 16.92 12.74 1.76
CA MET A 46 17.48 11.91 2.82
C MET A 46 17.92 10.54 2.28
N MET A 47 17.11 9.90 1.43
CA MET A 47 17.44 8.62 0.80
C MET A 47 18.66 8.72 -0.12
N MET A 48 18.78 9.81 -0.91
CA MET A 48 19.98 10.03 -1.73
C MET A 48 21.22 10.30 -0.87
N MET A 49 21.07 11.10 0.18
CA MET A 49 22.16 11.37 1.13
C MET A 49 22.60 10.09 1.85
N SER A 50 21.67 9.20 2.24
CA SER A 50 22.00 7.91 2.86
C SER A 50 22.71 6.95 1.91
N MET A 51 22.55 7.13 0.59
CA MET A 51 23.28 6.38 -0.43
C MET A 51 24.60 7.04 -0.84
N GLY A 52 25.05 8.11 -0.15
CA GLY A 52 26.27 8.85 -0.48
C GLY A 52 26.20 9.63 -1.79
N GLN A 53 25.02 9.77 -2.40
CA GLN A 53 24.82 10.56 -3.59
C GLN A 53 24.55 12.02 -3.20
N LYS A 54 25.22 12.97 -3.86
CA LYS A 54 24.88 14.38 -3.71
C LYS A 54 23.45 14.62 -4.23
N PRO A 55 22.51 15.06 -3.39
CA PRO A 55 21.16 15.35 -3.83
C PRO A 55 21.19 16.57 -4.77
N SER A 56 20.81 16.37 -6.03
CA SER A 56 20.55 17.47 -6.97
C SER A 56 19.05 17.70 -7.05
N GLU A 57 18.61 18.93 -6.83
CA GLU A 57 17.21 19.37 -6.88
C GLU A 57 16.47 18.96 -8.17
N LYS A 58 17.19 18.91 -9.29
CA LYS A 58 16.65 18.44 -10.58
C LYS A 58 16.43 16.93 -10.56
N LYS A 59 17.36 16.18 -9.97
CA LYS A 59 17.30 14.72 -9.84
C LYS A 59 16.20 14.31 -8.87
N ILE A 60 16.01 15.04 -7.76
CA ILE A 60 14.89 14.84 -6.81
C ILE A 60 13.56 14.98 -7.54
N ARG A 61 13.36 16.09 -8.27
CA ARG A 61 12.11 16.34 -9.03
C ARG A 61 11.85 15.28 -10.08
N GLN A 62 12.89 14.86 -10.81
CA GLN A 62 12.77 13.78 -11.80
C GLN A 62 12.37 12.46 -11.15
N MET A 63 12.95 12.13 -9.99
CA MET A 63 12.58 10.92 -9.23
C MET A 63 11.17 11.01 -8.65
N MET A 64 10.77 12.15 -8.07
CA MET A 64 9.40 12.38 -7.60
C MET A 64 8.37 12.12 -8.70
N GLN A 65 8.62 12.65 -9.90
CA GLN A 65 7.74 12.46 -11.05
C GLN A 65 7.68 10.98 -11.49
N GLN A 66 8.82 10.28 -11.49
CA GLN A 66 8.85 8.85 -11.81
C GLN A 66 8.11 7.99 -10.78
N MET A 67 8.24 8.31 -9.48
CA MET A 67 7.56 7.57 -8.41
C MET A 67 6.06 7.83 -8.40
N LYS A 68 5.63 9.08 -8.65
CA LYS A 68 4.22 9.42 -8.80
C LYS A 68 3.58 8.62 -9.95
N ASN A 69 4.28 8.53 -11.09
CA ASN A 69 3.80 7.79 -12.25
C ASN A 69 3.80 6.25 -12.06
N GLN A 70 4.50 5.72 -11.05
CA GLN A 70 4.49 4.28 -10.70
C GLN A 70 3.38 3.92 -9.70
N GLY A 71 2.94 4.86 -8.86
CA GLY A 71 1.87 4.63 -7.88
C GLY A 71 0.45 4.71 -8.45
N ASP A 72 0.29 5.25 -9.66
CA ASP A 72 -1.00 5.40 -10.37
C ASP A 72 -1.32 4.24 -11.35
N LYS A 73 -0.53 3.16 -11.36
CA LYS A 73 -0.83 1.91 -12.09
C LYS A 73 -1.25 0.80 -11.14
#